data_AF-A0A1D2W6Y7-F1
#
_entry.id   AF-A0A1D2W6Y7-F1
#
_cell.length_a   1.000
_cell.length_b   1.000
_cell.length_c   1.000
_cell.angle_alpha   90.00
_cell.angle_beta   90.00
_cell.angle_gamma   90.00
#
_symmetry.space_group_name_H-M   'P 1'
#
loop_
_entity.id
_entity.type
_entity.pdbx_description
1 polymer ?
#
loop_
_entity_poly.entity_id
_entity_poly.type
_entity_poly.pdbx_seq_one_letter_code
_entity_poly.pdbx_strand_id
1 'polypeptide(L)'
;MEAKKIIVLGDSDSGKTTALEYICENLTKTTALDYGKALINDKMAYFFCSPGNKRFAFMQDVISKNLDGAIIFIDNTIGITKNNMKLIRFIEEKRVPYVIFANKQDINNKPLDINGNAPIIPTNAITGQGIKNGLERLFKLMSSERMKFKQIAVAA
;
A
#
# COMPACT_ATOMS: atom_id res chain seq x y z
N MET A 1 10.39 -9.18 17.49
CA MET A 1 10.51 -8.73 16.09
C MET A 1 9.66 -7.47 15.93
N GLU A 2 10.18 -6.44 15.28
CA GLU A 2 9.46 -5.18 15.09
C GLU A 2 8.38 -5.37 14.01
N ALA A 3 7.12 -5.14 14.39
CA ALA A 3 6.00 -5.28 13.46
C ALA A 3 5.95 -4.13 12.46
N LYS A 4 5.50 -4.40 11.24
CA LYS A 4 5.43 -3.41 10.16
C LYS A 4 4.06 -2.77 10.05
N LYS A 5 4.00 -1.45 10.14
CA LYS A 5 2.78 -0.67 9.97
C LYS A 5 2.64 -0.23 8.50
N ILE A 6 1.62 -0.76 7.82
CA ILE A 6 1.39 -0.55 6.39
C ILE A 6 0.03 0.14 6.19
N ILE A 7 0.02 1.26 5.47
CA ILE A 7 -1.23 1.90 5.03
C ILE A 7 -1.62 1.42 3.63
N VAL A 8 -2.91 1.17 3.41
CA VAL A 8 -3.47 0.80 2.10
C VAL A 8 -4.40 1.91 1.63
N LEU A 9 -4.07 2.47 0.46
CA LEU A 9 -4.68 3.66 -0.11
C LEU A 9 -5.14 3.40 -1.55
N GLY A 10 -6.04 4.23 -2.06
CA GLY A 10 -6.59 4.12 -3.41
C GLY A 10 -8.06 4.53 -3.47
N ASP A 11 -8.59 4.71 -4.67
CA ASP A 11 -9.99 5.09 -4.88
C ASP A 11 -10.98 4.02 -4.39
N SER A 12 -12.22 4.42 -4.14
CA SER A 12 -13.30 3.47 -3.91
C SER A 12 -13.34 2.43 -5.02
N ASP A 13 -13.59 1.17 -4.66
CA ASP A 13 -13.65 0.04 -5.59
C ASP A 13 -12.33 -0.31 -6.34
N SER A 14 -11.18 0.26 -5.95
CA SER A 14 -9.89 -0.15 -6.53
C SER A 14 -9.42 -1.55 -6.11
N GLY A 15 -10.17 -2.26 -5.25
CA GLY A 15 -9.89 -3.62 -4.77
C GLY A 15 -9.04 -3.71 -3.50
N LYS A 16 -8.90 -2.61 -2.74
CA LYS A 16 -8.16 -2.59 -1.45
C LYS A 16 -8.67 -3.64 -0.46
N THR A 17 -9.98 -3.61 -0.17
CA THR A 17 -10.60 -4.52 0.81
C THR A 17 -10.49 -5.96 0.36
N THR A 18 -10.75 -6.25 -0.93
CA THR A 18 -10.60 -7.59 -1.52
C THR A 18 -9.18 -8.12 -1.36
N ALA A 19 -8.16 -7.29 -1.63
CA ALA A 19 -6.78 -7.70 -1.44
C ALA A 19 -6.44 -7.94 0.04
N LEU A 20 -6.99 -7.15 0.97
CA LEU A 20 -6.78 -7.37 2.39
C LEU A 20 -7.47 -8.63 2.91
N GLU A 21 -8.63 -9.00 2.37
CA GLU A 21 -9.28 -10.29 2.64
C GLU A 21 -8.42 -11.47 2.18
N TYR A 22 -7.70 -11.32 1.06
CA TYR A 22 -6.75 -12.31 0.60
C TYR A 22 -5.49 -12.39 1.48
N ILE A 23 -4.99 -11.26 1.97
CA ILE A 23 -3.71 -11.17 2.69
C ILE A 23 -3.85 -11.54 4.17
N CYS A 24 -4.91 -11.06 4.82
CA CYS A 24 -5.01 -11.07 6.27
C CYS A 24 -5.71 -12.32 6.77
N GLU A 25 -5.20 -12.90 7.87
CA GLU A 25 -5.87 -14.02 8.56
C GLU A 25 -7.25 -13.60 9.08
N ASN A 26 -7.36 -12.35 9.54
CA ASN A 26 -8.59 -11.72 9.97
C ASN A 26 -8.60 -10.25 9.55
N LEU A 27 -9.72 -9.80 8.98
CA LEU A 27 -9.95 -8.42 8.60
C LEU A 27 -11.13 -7.83 9.38
N THR A 28 -10.86 -6.84 10.22
CA THR A 28 -11.87 -6.05 10.92
C THR A 28 -12.27 -4.87 10.05
N LYS A 29 -13.53 -4.82 9.63
CA LYS A 29 -14.08 -3.70 8.85
C LYS A 29 -14.87 -2.78 9.76
N THR A 30 -14.58 -1.50 9.71
CA THR A 30 -15.34 -0.46 10.42
C THR A 30 -15.75 0.63 9.45
N THR A 31 -16.72 1.47 9.84
CA THR A 31 -17.13 2.63 9.03
C THR A 31 -15.95 3.55 8.69
N ALA A 32 -14.95 3.58 9.56
CA ALA A 32 -13.84 4.53 9.52
C ALA A 32 -12.58 3.96 8.86
N LEU A 33 -12.31 2.65 9.00
CA LEU A 33 -11.15 1.96 8.44
C LEU A 33 -11.36 0.43 8.36
N ASP A 34 -10.67 -0.24 7.43
CA ASP A 34 -10.40 -1.68 7.54
C ASP A 34 -9.04 -1.90 8.20
N TYR A 35 -8.97 -2.86 9.11
CA TYR A 35 -7.75 -3.24 9.83
C TYR A 35 -7.54 -4.74 9.76
N GLY A 36 -6.33 -5.15 9.38
CA GLY A 36 -5.96 -6.56 9.32
C GLY A 36 -4.51 -6.78 9.71
N LYS A 37 -4.17 -8.03 10.00
CA LYS A 37 -2.80 -8.46 10.26
C LYS A 37 -2.45 -9.70 9.46
N ALA A 38 -1.19 -9.84 9.10
CA ALA A 38 -0.65 -11.03 8.46
C ALA A 38 0.80 -11.26 8.89
N LEU A 39 1.20 -12.53 8.92
CA LEU A 39 2.59 -12.93 9.05
C LEU A 39 3.21 -13.07 7.65
N ILE A 40 4.19 -12.23 7.33
CA ILE A 40 4.86 -12.21 6.02
C ILE A 40 6.36 -12.39 6.23
N ASN A 41 6.93 -13.51 5.75
CA ASN A 41 8.35 -13.85 5.93
C ASN A 41 8.81 -13.68 7.39
N ASP A 42 8.07 -14.32 8.31
CA ASP A 42 8.24 -14.27 9.76
C ASP A 42 8.10 -12.89 10.41
N LYS A 43 7.70 -11.86 9.65
CA LYS A 43 7.48 -10.51 10.16
C LYS A 43 5.99 -10.23 10.26
N MET A 44 5.54 -9.82 11.44
CA MET A 44 4.18 -9.36 11.65
C MET A 44 3.95 -8.04 10.88
N ALA A 45 2.88 -7.97 10.10
CA ALA A 45 2.46 -6.77 9.39
C ALA A 45 1.03 -6.39 9.79
N TYR A 46 0.82 -5.10 10.05
CA TYR A 46 -0.47 -4.50 10.35
C TYR A 46 -0.90 -3.61 9.20
N PHE A 47 -2.05 -3.89 8.63
CA PHE A 47 -2.62 -3.17 7.50
C PHE A 47 -3.75 -2.26 7.96
N PHE A 48 -3.71 -1.02 7.49
CA PHE A 48 -4.73 -0.01 7.75
C PHE A 48 -5.25 0.53 6.42
N CYS A 49 -6.47 0.19 6.06
CA CYS A 49 -7.13 0.66 4.84
C CYS A 49 -7.96 1.89 5.16
N SER A 50 -7.71 2.99 4.44
CA SER A 50 -8.58 4.15 4.49
C SER A 50 -9.77 3.93 3.54
N PRO A 51 -11.02 4.17 3.99
CA PRO A 51 -12.17 4.16 3.09
C PRO A 51 -11.99 5.22 2.00
N GLY A 52 -12.38 4.92 0.76
CA GLY A 52 -12.31 5.87 -0.35
C GLY A 52 -13.27 7.07 -0.23
N ASN A 53 -14.03 7.16 0.86
CA ASN A 53 -14.93 8.27 1.13
C ASN A 53 -14.20 9.44 1.81
N LYS A 54 -14.35 10.64 1.23
CA LYS A 54 -13.77 11.91 1.71
C LYS A 54 -14.06 12.22 3.18
N ARG A 55 -15.17 11.71 3.76
CA ARG A 55 -15.53 11.94 5.17
C ARG A 55 -14.49 11.41 6.17
N PHE A 56 -13.70 10.40 5.79
CA PHE A 56 -12.69 9.78 6.64
C PHE A 56 -11.25 10.08 6.19
N ALA A 57 -11.07 11.06 5.30
CA ALA A 57 -9.75 11.43 4.80
C ALA A 57 -8.78 11.83 5.93
N PHE A 58 -9.28 12.43 7.01
CA PHE A 58 -8.48 12.79 8.19
C PHE A 58 -7.76 11.59 8.83
N MET A 59 -8.26 10.37 8.64
CA MET A 59 -7.65 9.18 9.19
C MET A 59 -6.33 8.84 8.51
N GLN A 60 -6.15 9.26 7.25
CA GLN A 60 -4.89 9.08 6.54
C GLN A 60 -3.77 9.81 7.28
N ASP A 61 -4.01 11.04 7.74
CA ASP A 61 -3.04 11.80 8.53
C ASP A 61 -2.71 11.12 9.86
N VAL A 62 -3.73 10.66 10.59
CA VAL A 62 -3.56 9.99 11.88
C VAL A 62 -2.79 8.68 11.73
N ILE A 63 -3.16 7.84 10.75
CA ILE A 63 -2.53 6.55 10.49
C ILE A 63 -1.12 6.75 9.93
N SER A 64 -0.87 7.83 9.19
CA SER A 64 0.42 8.07 8.54
C SER A 64 1.59 8.32 9.49
N LYS A 65 1.32 8.58 10.77
CA LYS A 65 2.37 8.70 11.79
C LYS A 65 3.10 7.35 11.94
N ASN A 66 4.42 7.38 11.80
CA ASN A 66 5.32 6.23 11.96
C ASN A 66 4.95 5.03 11.06
N LEU A 67 4.65 5.27 9.79
CA LEU A 67 4.47 4.19 8.81
C LEU A 67 5.80 3.56 8.42
N ASP A 68 5.82 2.24 8.29
CA ASP A 68 6.92 1.52 7.66
C ASP A 68 6.78 1.48 6.15
N GLY A 69 5.56 1.47 5.63
CA GLY A 69 5.33 1.51 4.19
C GLY A 69 3.88 1.71 3.79
N ALA A 70 3.66 1.80 2.47
CA ALA A 70 2.34 2.00 1.90
C ALA A 70 2.10 1.14 0.64
N ILE A 71 0.84 0.84 0.38
CA ILE A 71 0.36 0.23 -0.85
C ILE A 71 -0.70 1.16 -1.45
N ILE A 72 -0.54 1.52 -2.71
CA ILE A 72 -1.52 2.34 -3.45
C ILE A 72 -2.17 1.46 -4.51
N PHE A 73 -3.48 1.22 -4.38
CA PHE A 73 -4.27 0.50 -5.37
C PHE A 73 -4.82 1.45 -6.42
N ILE A 74 -4.57 1.11 -7.69
CA ILE A 74 -5.15 1.77 -8.85
C ILE A 74 -5.99 0.75 -9.59
N ASP A 75 -7.23 1.13 -9.92
CA ASP A 75 -8.07 0.35 -10.81
C ASP A 75 -7.58 0.55 -12.25
N ASN A 76 -7.00 -0.50 -12.85
CA ASN A 76 -6.44 -0.39 -14.19
C ASN A 76 -7.50 -0.18 -15.28
N THR A 77 -8.78 -0.48 -15.01
CA THR A 77 -9.88 -0.24 -15.94
C THR A 77 -10.26 1.25 -16.03
N ILE A 78 -9.99 2.01 -14.97
CA ILE A 78 -10.23 3.47 -14.90
C ILE A 78 -8.97 4.23 -15.30
N GLY A 79 -7.80 3.66 -14.99
CA GLY A 79 -6.51 4.35 -15.09
C GLY A 79 -6.27 5.28 -13.89
N ILE A 80 -5.24 6.11 -13.99
CA ILE A 80 -4.79 6.95 -12.88
C ILE A 80 -5.72 8.14 -12.70
N THR A 81 -6.26 8.28 -11.49
CA THR A 81 -7.13 9.42 -11.16
C THR A 81 -6.35 10.56 -10.50
N LYS A 82 -6.97 11.75 -10.47
CA LYS A 82 -6.46 12.89 -9.70
C LYS A 82 -6.28 12.57 -8.21
N ASN A 83 -7.12 11.69 -7.65
CA ASN A 83 -7.00 11.29 -6.26
C ASN A 83 -5.82 10.34 -6.04
N ASN A 84 -5.57 9.40 -6.95
CA ASN A 84 -4.36 8.56 -6.89
C ASN A 84 -3.09 9.42 -6.90
N MET A 85 -3.02 10.44 -7.78
CA MET A 85 -1.88 11.35 -7.81
C MET A 85 -1.68 12.12 -6.49
N LYS A 86 -2.77 12.51 -5.81
CA LYS A 86 -2.69 13.13 -4.48
C LYS A 86 -2.17 12.16 -3.42
N LEU A 87 -2.64 10.91 -3.43
CA LEU A 87 -2.21 9.87 -2.50
C LEU A 87 -0.73 9.52 -2.70
N ILE A 88 -0.25 9.47 -3.95
CA ILE A 88 1.16 9.27 -4.26
C ILE A 88 2.00 10.39 -3.66
N ARG A 89 1.67 11.65 -3.95
CA ARG A 89 2.38 12.82 -3.39
C ARG A 89 2.38 12.81 -1.85
N PHE A 90 1.24 12.49 -1.24
CA PHE A 90 1.09 12.39 0.21
C PHE A 90 2.07 11.39 0.85
N ILE A 91 2.34 10.28 0.18
CA ILE A 91 3.29 9.24 0.64
C ILE A 91 4.74 9.64 0.36
N GLU A 92 5.01 10.24 -0.82
CA GLU A 92 6.32 10.75 -1.18
C GLU A 92 6.82 11.85 -0.22
N GLU A 93 5.94 12.81 0.13
CA GLU A 93 6.23 13.88 1.10
C GLU A 93 6.65 13.32 2.47
N LYS A 94 6.08 12.17 2.86
CA LYS A 94 6.40 11.49 4.12
C LYS A 94 7.64 10.59 4.03
N ARG A 95 8.23 10.45 2.84
CA ARG A 95 9.38 9.58 2.57
C ARG A 95 9.13 8.13 3.00
N VAL A 96 7.90 7.67 2.83
CA VAL A 96 7.49 6.32 3.20
C VAL A 96 7.68 5.38 1.99
N PRO A 97 8.38 4.25 2.13
CA PRO A 97 8.49 3.25 1.07
C PRO A 97 7.12 2.77 0.59
N TYR A 98 6.90 2.69 -0.73
CA TYR A 98 5.62 2.26 -1.25
C TYR A 98 5.71 1.53 -2.58
N VAL A 99 4.64 0.81 -2.88
CA VAL A 99 4.39 0.10 -4.15
C VAL A 99 3.01 0.46 -4.67
N ILE A 100 2.85 0.39 -5.99
CA ILE A 100 1.57 0.62 -6.67
C ILE A 100 1.04 -0.74 -7.13
N PHE A 101 -0.19 -1.08 -6.76
CA PHE A 101 -0.87 -2.27 -7.26
C PHE A 101 -1.82 -1.83 -8.38
N ALA A 102 -1.47 -2.18 -9.62
CA ALA A 102 -2.29 -1.98 -10.80
C ALA A 102 -3.31 -3.12 -10.87
N ASN A 103 -4.46 -2.93 -10.21
CA ASN A 103 -5.43 -3.99 -9.98
C ASN A 103 -6.41 -4.17 -11.15
N LYS A 104 -7.17 -5.28 -11.17
CA LYS A 104 -8.14 -5.67 -12.20
C LYS A 104 -7.49 -6.03 -13.55
N GLN A 105 -6.32 -6.68 -13.50
CA GLN A 105 -5.56 -7.12 -14.67
C GLN A 105 -6.29 -8.16 -15.54
N ASP A 106 -7.29 -8.84 -14.98
CA ASP A 106 -8.21 -9.72 -15.70
C ASP A 106 -9.14 -8.97 -16.67
N ILE A 107 -9.35 -7.67 -16.46
CA ILE A 107 -10.21 -6.82 -17.30
C ILE A 107 -9.37 -5.91 -18.19
N ASN A 108 -8.37 -5.23 -17.63
CA ASN A 108 -7.44 -4.41 -18.39
C ASN A 108 -6.01 -4.68 -17.92
N ASN A 109 -5.15 -5.16 -18.82
CA ASN A 109 -3.76 -5.49 -18.55
C ASN A 109 -2.74 -4.51 -19.16
N LYS A 110 -3.21 -3.37 -19.70
CA LYS A 110 -2.32 -2.35 -20.23
C LYS A 110 -1.40 -1.82 -19.13
N PRO A 111 -0.09 -1.61 -19.41
CA PRO A 111 0.80 -0.98 -18.45
C PRO A 111 0.28 0.38 -17.99
N LEU A 112 0.31 0.62 -16.68
CA LEU A 112 0.08 1.97 -16.15
C LEU A 112 1.30 2.83 -16.42
N ASP A 113 1.09 3.94 -17.12
CA ASP A 113 2.10 4.97 -17.30
C ASP A 113 1.96 6.02 -16.19
N ILE A 114 2.81 5.91 -15.17
CA ILE A 114 2.90 6.87 -14.06
C ILE A 114 4.32 7.40 -14.05
N ASN A 115 4.47 8.71 -14.21
CA ASN A 115 5.72 9.39 -13.91
C ASN A 115 6.00 9.31 -12.40
N GLY A 116 6.69 8.24 -11.99
CA GLY A 116 7.07 7.98 -10.60
C GLY A 116 8.05 6.82 -10.50
N ASN A 117 8.83 6.79 -9.40
CA ASN A 117 9.87 5.78 -9.17
C ASN A 117 9.36 4.53 -8.44
N ALA A 118 8.08 4.49 -8.08
CA ALA A 118 7.52 3.37 -7.34
C ALA A 118 7.37 2.12 -8.22
N PRO A 119 7.72 0.92 -7.72
CA PRO A 119 7.40 -0.30 -8.42
C PRO A 119 5.89 -0.45 -8.63
N ILE A 120 5.50 -0.67 -9.89
CA ILE A 120 4.13 -0.97 -10.29
C ILE A 120 4.00 -2.49 -10.40
N ILE A 121 3.04 -3.05 -9.67
CA ILE A 121 2.79 -4.48 -9.55
C ILE A 121 1.46 -4.78 -10.24
N PRO A 122 1.44 -5.50 -11.37
CA PRO A 122 0.21 -6.01 -11.96
C PRO A 122 -0.48 -6.95 -10.97
N THR A 123 -1.73 -6.66 -10.62
CA THR A 123 -2.44 -7.36 -9.56
C THR A 123 -3.84 -7.79 -9.99
N ASN A 124 -4.26 -8.97 -9.53
CA ASN A 124 -5.66 -9.34 -9.46
C ASN A 124 -5.99 -9.63 -7.98
N ALA A 125 -6.74 -8.74 -7.36
CA ALA A 125 -7.08 -8.84 -5.94
C ALA A 125 -7.98 -10.04 -5.61
N ILE A 126 -8.76 -10.54 -6.58
CA ILE A 126 -9.66 -11.69 -6.40
C ILE A 126 -8.87 -12.99 -6.37
N THR A 127 -7.93 -13.16 -7.30
CA THR A 127 -7.11 -14.38 -7.39
C THR A 127 -5.85 -14.34 -6.51
N GLY A 128 -5.48 -13.13 -6.07
CA GLY A 128 -4.25 -12.86 -5.34
C GLY A 128 -3.00 -12.77 -6.21
N GLN A 129 -3.13 -12.86 -7.53
CA GLN A 129 -2.01 -12.70 -8.45
C GLN A 129 -1.33 -11.33 -8.21
N GLY A 130 0.01 -11.34 -8.13
CA GLY A 130 0.81 -10.14 -7.91
C GLY A 130 0.96 -9.73 -6.44
N ILE A 131 0.03 -10.13 -5.55
CA ILE A 131 0.02 -9.68 -4.15
C ILE A 131 1.30 -10.08 -3.41
N LYS A 132 1.68 -11.36 -3.45
CA LYS A 132 2.87 -11.86 -2.74
C LYS A 132 4.15 -11.13 -3.19
N ASN A 133 4.39 -11.06 -4.50
CA ASN A 133 5.55 -10.36 -5.07
C ASN A 133 5.54 -8.87 -4.71
N GLY A 134 4.36 -8.22 -4.75
CA GLY A 134 4.22 -6.82 -4.35
C GLY A 134 4.57 -6.57 -2.89
N LEU A 135 4.14 -7.45 -1.98
CA LEU A 135 4.49 -7.40 -0.56
C LEU A 135 5.99 -7.64 -0.34
N GLU A 136 6.58 -8.66 -0.96
CA GLU A 136 8.02 -8.92 -0.89
C GLU A 136 8.84 -7.72 -1.38
N ARG A 137 8.41 -7.09 -2.49
CA ARG A 137 9.04 -5.89 -3.03
C ARG A 137 8.96 -4.72 -2.05
N LEU A 138 7.80 -4.50 -1.44
CA LEU A 138 7.60 -3.46 -0.44
C LEU A 138 8.53 -3.69 0.77
N PHE A 139 8.59 -4.92 1.30
CA PHE A 139 9.45 -5.25 2.45
C PHE A 139 10.94 -5.06 2.14
N LYS A 140 11.37 -5.31 0.90
CA LYS A 140 12.74 -5.01 0.44
C LYS A 140 13.02 -3.51 0.44
N LEU A 141 12.07 -2.69 -0.01
CA LEU A 141 12.21 -1.22 0.03
C LEU A 141 12.30 -0.71 1.47
N MET A 142 11.44 -1.19 2.37
CA MET A 142 11.47 -0.85 3.80
C MET A 142 12.83 -1.16 4.44
N SER A 143 13.38 -2.33 4.13
CA SER A 143 14.67 -2.76 4.68
C SER A 143 15.83 -1.90 4.15
N SER A 144 15.77 -1.50 2.88
CA SER A 144 16.79 -0.68 2.24
C SER A 144 16.81 0.75 2.79
N GLU A 145 15.64 1.37 2.96
CA GLU A 145 15.54 2.71 3.58
C GLU A 145 16.08 2.70 5.02
N ARG A 146 15.73 1.69 5.83
CA ARG A 146 16.27 1.56 7.18
C ARG A 146 17.80 1.52 7.22
N MET A 147 18.44 0.86 6.25
CA MET A 147 19.91 0.81 6.18
C MET A 147 20.53 2.18 5.83
N LYS A 148 19.92 2.92 4.89
CA LYS A 148 20.36 4.29 4.55
C LYS A 148 20.32 5.21 5.77
N PHE A 149 19.22 5.20 6.53
CA PHE A 149 19.09 6.00 7.75
C PHE A 149 20.12 5.61 8.81
N LYS A 150 20.37 4.31 9.02
CA LYS A 150 21.42 3.85 9.95
C LYS A 150 22.81 4.34 9.54
N GLN A 151 23.13 4.32 8.25
CA GLN A 151 24.45 4.74 7.76
C GLN A 151 24.68 6.25 7.95
N ILE A 152 23.64 7.07 7.71
CA ILE A 152 23.70 8.52 7.96
C ILE A 152 23.87 8.80 9.46
N ALA A 153 23.13 8.10 10.32
CA ALA A 153 23.18 8.32 11.78
C ALA A 153 24.52 7.91 12.43
N VAL A 154 25.30 7.04 11.79
CA VAL A 154 26.65 6.65 12.25
C VAL A 154 27.74 7.59 11.71
N ALA A 155 27.44 8.32 10.64
CA ALA A 155 28.36 9.25 9.98
C ALA A 155 28.23 10.71 10.47
N ALA A 156 27.29 10.99 11.39
CA ALA A 156 27.05 12.29 12.02
C ALA A 156 27.47 12.25 13.50
#